data_AF-A0A6J5ITV2-F1
#
_entry.id   AF-A0A6J5ITV2-F1
#
_cell.length_a   1.000
_cell.length_b   1.000
_cell.length_c   1.000
_cell.angle_alpha   90.00
_cell.angle_beta   90.00
_cell.angle_gamma   90.00
#
_symmetry.space_group_name_H-M   'P 1'
#
loop_
_entity.id
_entity.type
_entity.pdbx_description
1 polymer ?
#
loop_
_entity_poly.entity_id
_entity_poly.type
_entity_poly.pdbx_seq_one_letter_code
_entity_poly.pdbx_strand_id
1 'polypeptide(L)' 'MALIFQFLKHIYENQLDMLQRQLTREPYDSPRLEIAERVPDYAKTGVYAPEWLEQIEPSDFSLVGYQHHEPLTAPMAV' A
#
# COMPACT_ATOMS: atom_id res chain seq x y z
N MET A 1 -14.27 0.41 9.98
CA MET A 1 -14.83 1.69 9.48
C MET A 1 -13.64 2.61 9.18
N ALA A 2 -13.23 2.71 7.92
CA ALA A 2 -12.10 3.57 7.52
C ALA A 2 -12.61 4.98 7.21
N LEU A 3 -12.15 5.97 7.98
CA LEU A 3 -12.40 7.38 7.69
C LEU A 3 -11.42 7.84 6.60
N ILE A 4 -11.93 8.09 5.40
CA ILE A 4 -11.15 8.67 4.30
C ILE A 4 -11.33 10.18 4.33
N PHE A 5 -10.31 10.92 4.78
CA PHE A 5 -10.26 12.37 4.66
C PHE A 5 -9.52 12.75 3.37
N GLN A 6 -10.26 13.22 2.37
CA GLN A 6 -9.71 13.76 1.12
C GLN A 6 -10.48 15.03 0.75
N PHE A 7 -9.74 16.12 0.52
CA PHE A 7 -10.30 17.44 0.25
C PHE A 7 -10.80 17.61 -1.19
N LEU A 8 -10.12 17.01 -2.17
CA LEU A 8 -10.57 16.94 -3.57
C LEU A 8 -10.37 15.53 -4.12
N LYS A 9 -11.47 14.90 -4.56
CA LYS A 9 -11.46 13.60 -5.26
C LYS A 9 -11.84 13.84 -6.71
N HIS A 10 -10.98 13.44 -7.64
CA HIS A 10 -11.24 13.55 -9.07
C HIS A 10 -10.75 12.28 -9.80
N ILE A 11 -11.34 12.02 -10.95
CA ILE A 11 -10.98 10.95 -11.89
C ILE A 11 -10.70 11.61 -13.23
N TYR A 12 -9.61 11.23 -13.89
CA TYR A 12 -9.33 11.69 -15.25
C TYR A 12 -10.24 10.97 -16.25
N GLU A 13 -10.74 11.69 -17.23
CA GLU A 13 -11.64 11.14 -18.25
C GLU A 13 -11.01 9.97 -19.02
N ASN A 14 -9.71 10.08 -19.34
CA ASN A 14 -8.97 9.02 -20.02
C ASN A 14 -8.69 7.76 -19.18
N GLN A 15 -9.10 7.74 -17.90
CA GLN A 15 -9.01 6.58 -17.01
C GLN A 15 -10.35 5.86 -16.83
N LEU A 16 -11.47 6.39 -17.36
CA LEU A 16 -12.81 5.86 -17.10
C LEU A 16 -12.96 4.40 -17.53
N ASP A 17 -12.52 4.04 -18.73
CA ASP A 17 -12.62 2.66 -19.23
C ASP A 17 -11.82 1.67 -18.39
N MET A 18 -10.63 2.09 -17.95
CA MET A 18 -9.77 1.28 -17.08
C MET A 18 -10.43 1.05 -15.72
N LEU A 19 -10.96 2.10 -15.10
CA LEU A 19 -11.60 2.03 -13.79
C LEU A 19 -12.88 1.20 -13.83
N GLN A 20 -13.70 1.34 -14.87
CA GLN A 20 -14.90 0.51 -15.05
C GLN A 20 -14.56 -0.99 -15.10
N ARG A 21 -13.46 -1.35 -15.78
CA ARG A 21 -12.96 -2.74 -15.77
C ARG A 21 -12.40 -3.18 -14.43
N GLN A 22 -11.81 -2.27 -13.65
CA GLN A 22 -11.33 -2.59 -12.32
C GLN A 22 -12.49 -2.85 -11.34
N LEU A 23 -13.58 -2.09 -11.46
CA LEU A 23 -14.76 -2.21 -10.60
C LEU A 23 -15.51 -3.54 -10.77
N THR A 24 -15.32 -4.24 -11.88
CA THR A 24 -15.95 -5.56 -12.13
C THR A 24 -15.12 -6.73 -11.61
N ARG A 25 -13.88 -6.49 -11.13
CA ARG A 25 -13.00 -7.54 -10.61
C ARG A 25 -13.39 -7.90 -9.19
N GLU A 26 -13.42 -9.20 -8.89
CA GLU A 26 -13.62 -9.68 -7.53
C GLU A 26 -12.42 -9.29 -6.65
N PRO A 27 -12.62 -8.59 -5.52
CA PRO A 27 -11.53 -8.26 -4.62
C PRO A 27 -10.92 -9.51 -3.98
N TYR A 28 -9.59 -9.60 -3.97
CA TYR A 28 -8.89 -10.57 -3.13
C TYR A 28 -8.79 -10.09 -1.68
N ASP A 29 -8.46 -11.01 -0.79
CA ASP A 29 -8.17 -10.69 0.60
C ASP A 29 -7.03 -9.67 0.72
N SER A 30 -7.12 -8.80 1.73
CA SER A 30 -6.06 -7.83 1.99
C SER A 30 -4.79 -8.55 2.46
N PRO A 31 -3.60 -8.12 1.99
CA PRO A 31 -2.34 -8.67 2.50
C PRO A 31 -2.09 -8.26 3.94
N ARG A 32 -1.15 -8.93 4.59
CA ARG A 32 -0.57 -8.51 5.87
C ARG A 32 0.77 -7.83 5.63
N LEU A 33 0.96 -6.62 6.19
CA LEU A 33 2.27 -5.99 6.27
C LEU A 33 3.10 -6.69 7.35
N GLU A 34 4.30 -7.15 7.01
CA GLU A 34 5.32 -7.60 7.94
C GLU A 34 6.51 -6.65 7.92
N ILE A 35 7.06 -6.40 9.13
CA ILE A 35 8.26 -5.62 9.37
C ILE A 35 9.36 -6.59 9.79
N ALA A 36 10.53 -6.50 9.18
CA ALA A 36 11.66 -7.39 9.43
C ALA A 36 12.10 -7.37 10.90
N GLU A 37 12.51 -8.53 11.42
CA GLU A 37 12.89 -8.71 12.83
C GLU A 37 14.07 -7.84 13.28
N ARG A 38 14.90 -7.37 12.34
CA ARG A 38 16.01 -6.46 12.67
C ARG A 38 15.53 -5.12 13.20
N VAL A 39 14.33 -4.67 12.80
CA VAL A 39 13.75 -3.41 13.29
C VAL A 39 13.29 -3.64 14.73
N PRO A 40 13.86 -2.93 15.72
CA PRO A 40 13.63 -3.24 17.12
C PRO A 40 12.21 -2.87 17.54
N ASP A 41 11.56 -3.83 18.18
CA ASP A 41 10.27 -3.62 18.82
C ASP A 41 10.49 -3.01 20.22
N TYR A 42 10.13 -1.73 20.37
CA TYR A 42 10.25 -1.02 21.64
C TYR A 42 9.56 -1.74 22.80
N ALA A 43 8.41 -2.38 22.57
CA ALA A 43 7.68 -3.08 23.62
C ALA A 43 8.45 -4.31 24.13
N LYS A 44 9.34 -4.89 23.32
CA LYS A 44 10.19 -6.03 23.68
C LYS A 44 11.54 -5.59 24.25
N THR A 45 12.16 -4.57 23.67
CA THR A 45 13.52 -4.15 24.05
C THR A 45 13.55 -3.13 25.18
N GLY A 46 12.51 -2.29 25.30
CA GLY A 46 12.49 -1.13 26.19
C GLY A 46 13.44 0.01 25.78
N VAL A 47 14.13 -0.10 24.65
CA VAL A 47 15.13 0.88 24.18
C VAL A 47 14.49 1.82 23.17
N TYR A 48 14.42 3.09 23.53
CA TYR A 48 14.00 4.13 22.58
C TYR A 48 15.12 4.39 21.57
N ALA A 49 14.90 3.95 20.33
CA ALA A 49 15.88 4.02 19.24
C ALA A 49 15.28 4.73 18.00
N PRO A 50 15.00 6.04 18.08
CA PRO A 50 14.38 6.80 16.98
C PRO A 50 15.24 6.87 15.72
N GLU A 51 16.55 6.66 15.82
CA GLU A 51 17.49 6.60 14.69
C GLU A 51 17.15 5.51 13.66
N TRP A 52 16.26 4.57 14.01
CA TRP A 52 15.72 3.61 13.05
C TRP A 52 14.84 4.27 11.99
N LEU A 53 14.31 5.48 12.22
CA LEU A 53 13.57 6.24 11.20
C LEU A 53 14.44 6.54 9.96
N GLU A 54 15.75 6.75 10.14
CA GLU A 54 16.68 6.97 9.04
C GLU A 54 17.39 5.69 8.55
N GLN A 55 17.33 4.58 9.30
CA GLN A 55 18.05 3.33 9.00
C GLN A 55 17.18 2.23 8.39
N ILE A 56 15.86 2.39 8.41
CA ILE A 56 14.96 1.47 7.71
C ILE A 56 15.21 1.53 6.20
N GLU A 57 15.12 0.37 5.56
CA GLU A 57 15.22 0.21 4.13
C GLU A 57 13.92 -0.37 3.56
N PRO A 58 13.66 -0.22 2.25
CA PRO A 58 12.49 -0.84 1.63
C PRO A 58 12.40 -2.36 1.84
N SER A 59 13.55 -3.02 1.99
CA SER A 59 13.66 -4.46 2.26
C SER A 59 13.13 -4.90 3.63
N ASP A 60 12.91 -3.96 4.56
CA ASP A 60 12.35 -4.27 5.88
C ASP A 60 10.85 -4.46 5.87
N PHE A 61 10.18 -4.10 4.77
CA PHE A 61 8.73 -4.14 4.65
C PHE A 61 8.36 -5.16 3.59
N SER A 62 7.49 -6.10 3.96
CA SER A 62 6.98 -7.11 3.03
C SER A 62 5.48 -7.27 3.16
N LEU A 63 4.84 -7.65 2.05
CA LEU A 63 3.41 -7.95 2.01
C LEU A 63 3.23 -9.46 1.92
N VAL A 64 2.78 -10.07 3.02
CA VAL A 64 2.47 -11.50 3.09
C VAL A 64 1.06 -11.74 2.56
N GLY A 65 0.95 -12.71 1.65
CA GLY A 65 -0.32 -13.08 1.02
C GLY A 65 -0.80 -12.06 -0.01
N TYR A 66 0.08 -11.21 -0.55
CA TYR A 66 -0.30 -10.24 -1.57
C TYR A 66 -0.73 -10.93 -2.87
N GLN A 67 -1.98 -10.70 -3.24
CA GLN A 67 -2.56 -11.11 -4.51
C GLN A 67 -3.07 -9.86 -5.22
N HIS A 68 -2.84 -9.79 -6.52
CA HIS A 68 -3.36 -8.73 -7.35
C HIS A 68 -3.77 -9.28 -8.71
N HIS A 69 -4.72 -8.59 -9.32
CA HIS A 69 -5.15 -8.89 -10.69
C HIS A 69 -4.08 -8.46 -11.68
N GLU A 70 -4.15 -9.02 -12.89
CA GLU A 70 -3.30 -8.62 -14.01
C GLU A 70 -3.31 -7.09 -14.22
N PRO A 71 -2.14 -6.49 -14.54
CA PRO A 71 -2.03 -5.06 -14.75
C PRO A 71 -3.03 -4.53 -15.77
N LEU A 72 -3.61 -3.37 -15.48
CA LEU A 72 -4.38 -2.58 -16.45
C LEU A 72 -3.54 -1.36 -16.84
N THR A 73 -3.50 -1.05 -18.12
CA THR A 73 -2.84 0.16 -18.64
C THR A 73 -3.90 1.20 -18.96
N ALA A 74 -3.72 2.43 -18.45
CA ALA A 74 -4.42 3.61 -18.92
C ALA A 74 -3.42 4.54 -19.61
N PRO A 75 -3.82 5.24 -20.68
CA PRO A 75 -2.97 6.25 -21.28
C PRO A 75 -2.70 7.37 -20.28
N MET A 76 -1.44 7.75 -20.09
CA MET A 76 -1.11 8.97 -19.36
C MET A 76 -1.56 10.17 -20.20
N ALA A 77 -2.28 11.12 -19.59
CA ALA A 77 -2.45 12.44 -20.19
C ALA A 77 -1.11 13.17 -20.07
N VAL A 78 -0.55 13.60 -21.20
CA VAL A 78 0.63 14.48 -21.27
C VAL A 78 0.16 15.93 -21.15
#